data_AF-A0A2H8TSM2-F1
#
_entry.id   AF-A0A2H8TSM2-F1
#
_cell.length_a   1.000
_cell.length_b   1.000
_cell.length_c   1.000
_cell.angle_alpha   90.00
_cell.angle_beta   90.00
_cell.angle_gamma   90.00
#
_symmetry.space_group_name_H-M   'P 1'
#
loop_
_entity.id
_entity.type
_entity.pdbx_description
1 polymer ?
#
loop_
_entity_poly.entity_id
_entity_poly.type
_entity_poly.pdbx_seq_one_letter_code
_entity_poly.pdbx_strand_id
1 'polypeptide(L)'
;MLKEENYPTVLLSIIVDKPTPFFDEFLSKIENIDYPKSRLFLSITTLVEYHKEYVDKFISRIGDQYNASFVFHKTAEESIHARHFTFSLCTSKLCDYLFYIESEAHLDNPQTLKTLIQRNKKIIAPMLTRPFKAWSNFWGALSKDGFYARSFDYMDIVNYNKTGIWNVPYISSCYLMKGTILENKFTRPSYKEDNLDYDMAFSKSLREKGVFMYIDNQYTYGHLIDSETFDITLKNPEIYQLFENRYDWEQRYIHPEYMENFNPDKKPAEPCPDVFWFPIVTEQFCQEFIEIMENFGQWSDGTNNDTRLRTGYEAVPTRDIHMNQVGLEKHWLEFLRSYVLPIQKKVFIGYIHDPPRSVMNFVVKYNPLGQASLRPHHDSSTYTINIALNSPGKDYQGGGCHFLRYKCKVTDMKVGWMLMHPGRLTHYHEGLEVTNGTRYIMISFVDP
;
A
#
# COMPACT_ATOMS: atom_id res chain seq x y z
N MET A 1 -27.39 -23.38 3.62
CA MET A 1 -25.95 -23.48 3.25
C MET A 1 -25.69 -24.89 2.76
N LEU A 2 -24.85 -25.08 1.74
CA LEU A 2 -24.39 -26.42 1.36
C LEU A 2 -23.61 -27.01 2.54
N LYS A 3 -23.73 -28.32 2.77
CA LYS A 3 -22.78 -29.02 3.66
C LYS A 3 -21.37 -28.89 3.08
N GLU A 4 -20.34 -28.76 3.92
CA GLU A 4 -18.96 -28.55 3.48
C GLU A 4 -18.48 -29.61 2.47
N GLU A 5 -18.89 -30.86 2.66
CA GLU A 5 -18.62 -32.00 1.77
C GLU A 5 -19.14 -31.82 0.33
N ASN A 6 -20.15 -30.95 0.14
CA ASN A 6 -20.77 -30.70 -1.16
C ASN A 6 -20.15 -29.51 -1.92
N TYR A 7 -19.17 -28.81 -1.34
CA TYR A 7 -18.46 -27.74 -2.04
C TYR A 7 -17.52 -28.34 -3.09
N PRO A 8 -17.45 -27.79 -4.32
CA PRO A 8 -16.45 -28.20 -5.31
C PRO A 8 -15.02 -28.14 -4.76
N THR A 9 -14.15 -29.04 -5.20
CA THR A 9 -12.71 -28.93 -4.90
C THR A 9 -12.07 -27.86 -5.78
N VAL A 10 -11.23 -27.01 -5.20
CA VAL A 10 -10.58 -25.92 -5.93
C VAL A 10 -9.08 -25.94 -5.70
N LEU A 11 -8.30 -25.86 -6.77
CA LEU A 11 -6.89 -25.47 -6.66
C LEU A 11 -6.83 -23.95 -6.65
N LEU A 12 -6.52 -23.36 -5.50
CA LEU A 12 -6.15 -21.97 -5.35
C LEU A 12 -4.66 -21.82 -5.70
N SER A 13 -4.37 -21.34 -6.90
CA SER A 13 -3.02 -21.22 -7.43
C SER A 13 -2.57 -19.77 -7.49
N ILE A 14 -1.61 -19.42 -6.65
CA ILE A 14 -1.02 -18.09 -6.55
C ILE A 14 0.32 -18.06 -7.27
N ILE A 15 0.52 -17.07 -8.13
CA ILE A 15 1.78 -16.79 -8.80
C ILE A 15 2.32 -15.43 -8.34
N VAL A 16 3.54 -15.42 -7.80
CA VAL A 16 4.27 -14.21 -7.41
C VAL A 16 5.42 -14.04 -8.40
N ASP A 17 5.15 -13.39 -9.53
CA ASP A 17 6.09 -13.25 -10.65
C ASP A 17 6.88 -11.94 -10.69
N LYS A 18 6.54 -11.01 -9.80
CA LYS A 18 7.15 -9.69 -9.70
C LYS A 18 7.21 -9.23 -8.24
N PRO A 19 8.10 -8.27 -7.92
CA PRO A 19 8.08 -7.60 -6.62
C PRO A 19 6.79 -6.79 -6.46
N THR A 20 5.88 -7.29 -5.65
CA THR A 20 4.58 -6.65 -5.39
C THR A 20 4.53 -5.90 -4.05
N PRO A 21 4.14 -4.62 -4.03
CA PRO A 21 3.85 -3.86 -2.80
C PRO A 21 2.70 -4.48 -1.98
N PHE A 22 2.64 -4.16 -0.67
CA PHE A 22 1.50 -4.54 0.20
C PHE A 22 1.21 -6.05 0.20
N PHE A 23 2.28 -6.85 0.17
CA PHE A 23 2.18 -8.30 -0.01
C PHE A 23 1.59 -9.02 1.22
N ASP A 24 1.80 -8.49 2.42
CA ASP A 24 1.15 -9.02 3.63
C ASP A 24 -0.38 -8.84 3.59
N GLU A 25 -0.88 -7.73 3.07
CA GLU A 25 -2.31 -7.49 2.86
C GLU A 25 -2.86 -8.42 1.78
N PHE A 26 -2.11 -8.66 0.70
CA PHE A 26 -2.45 -9.68 -0.29
C PHE A 26 -2.64 -11.05 0.37
N LEU A 27 -1.65 -11.51 1.14
CA LEU A 27 -1.68 -12.80 1.82
C LEU A 27 -2.82 -12.88 2.85
N SER A 28 -3.10 -11.79 3.57
CA SER A 28 -4.24 -11.70 4.48
C SER A 28 -5.58 -11.85 3.73
N LYS A 29 -5.73 -11.22 2.56
CA LYS A 29 -6.92 -11.38 1.72
C LYS A 29 -7.09 -12.82 1.21
N ILE A 30 -6.00 -13.50 0.86
CA ILE A 30 -6.01 -14.93 0.50
C ILE A 30 -6.48 -15.80 1.67
N GLU A 31 -5.94 -15.58 2.87
CA GLU A 31 -6.36 -16.26 4.09
C GLU A 31 -7.86 -16.06 4.35
N ASN A 32 -8.36 -14.85 4.11
CA ASN A 32 -9.75 -14.46 4.35
C ASN A 32 -10.75 -14.89 3.27
N ILE A 33 -10.33 -15.55 2.18
CA ILE A 33 -11.27 -16.10 1.19
C ILE A 33 -12.27 -17.03 1.91
N ASP A 34 -13.55 -16.65 1.86
CA ASP A 34 -14.64 -17.40 2.49
C ASP A 34 -15.00 -18.60 1.63
N TYR A 35 -14.25 -19.69 1.84
CA TYR A 35 -14.48 -21.01 1.27
C TYR A 35 -13.91 -22.06 2.22
N PRO A 36 -14.55 -23.25 2.38
CA PRO A 36 -14.02 -24.27 3.29
C PRO A 36 -12.59 -24.66 2.91
N LYS A 37 -11.62 -24.41 3.81
CA LYS A 37 -10.19 -24.65 3.53
C LYS A 37 -9.90 -26.14 3.26
N SER A 38 -10.67 -27.04 3.87
CA SER A 38 -10.67 -28.49 3.60
C SER A 38 -11.04 -28.87 2.16
N ARG A 39 -11.62 -27.94 1.38
CA ARG A 39 -11.99 -28.09 -0.03
C ARG A 39 -11.06 -27.31 -0.98
N LEU A 40 -10.03 -26.66 -0.43
CA LEU A 40 -9.03 -25.93 -1.18
C LEU A 40 -7.69 -26.67 -1.14
N PHE A 41 -7.09 -26.86 -2.32
CA PHE A 41 -5.64 -27.07 -2.44
C PHE A 41 -4.99 -25.70 -2.62
N LEU A 42 -3.98 -25.38 -1.80
CA LEU A 42 -3.24 -24.13 -1.93
C LEU A 42 -1.92 -24.38 -2.65
N SER A 43 -1.64 -23.63 -3.70
CA SER A 43 -0.34 -23.64 -4.37
C SER A 43 0.17 -22.22 -4.47
N ILE A 44 1.39 -21.96 -4.01
CA ILE A 44 2.07 -20.67 -4.18
C ILE A 44 3.37 -20.92 -4.94
N THR A 45 3.52 -20.28 -6.09
CA THR A 45 4.78 -20.28 -6.85
C THR A 45 5.39 -18.89 -6.85
N THR A 46 6.58 -18.78 -6.28
CA THR A 46 7.34 -17.53 -6.17
C THR A 46 8.48 -17.54 -7.17
N LEU A 47 8.50 -16.57 -8.07
CA LEU A 47 9.55 -16.34 -9.06
C LEU A 47 10.48 -15.18 -8.67
N VAL A 48 10.23 -14.55 -7.51
CA VAL A 48 10.95 -13.38 -6.99
C VAL A 48 11.48 -13.67 -5.60
N GLU A 49 12.81 -13.60 -5.44
CA GLU A 49 13.50 -13.92 -4.18
C GLU A 49 12.95 -13.14 -2.98
N TYR A 50 12.64 -11.85 -3.19
CA TYR A 50 12.18 -10.93 -2.15
C TYR A 50 10.97 -11.45 -1.36
N HIS A 51 10.05 -12.16 -2.02
CA HIS A 51 8.80 -12.62 -1.43
C HIS A 51 8.85 -14.03 -0.83
N LYS A 52 10.00 -14.72 -0.89
CA LYS A 52 10.10 -16.11 -0.41
C LYS A 52 9.82 -16.23 1.08
N GLU A 53 10.46 -15.40 1.90
CA GLU A 53 10.31 -15.48 3.36
C GLU A 53 8.88 -15.17 3.82
N TYR A 54 8.21 -14.22 3.15
CA TYR A 54 6.80 -13.92 3.38
C TYR A 54 5.91 -15.13 3.12
N VAL A 55 6.12 -15.80 1.98
CA VAL A 55 5.38 -17.01 1.60
C VAL A 55 5.65 -18.17 2.56
N ASP A 56 6.91 -18.40 2.93
CA ASP A 56 7.27 -19.50 3.83
C ASP A 56 6.66 -19.30 5.23
N LYS A 57 6.71 -18.07 5.77
CA LYS A 57 6.03 -17.72 7.03
C LYS A 57 4.52 -17.92 6.94
N PHE A 58 3.90 -17.42 5.87
CA PHE A 58 2.46 -17.57 5.64
C PHE A 58 2.03 -19.03 5.62
N ILE A 59 2.72 -19.87 4.84
CA ILE A 59 2.39 -21.28 4.71
C ILE A 59 2.65 -22.05 6.01
N SER A 60 3.70 -21.72 6.75
CA SER A 60 3.94 -22.32 8.08
C SER A 60 2.80 -22.06 9.07
N ARG A 61 2.10 -20.92 8.93
CA ARG A 61 1.00 -20.53 9.83
C ARG A 61 -0.33 -21.16 9.45
N ILE A 62 -0.66 -21.21 8.15
CA ILE A 62 -2.01 -21.58 7.70
C ILE A 62 -2.07 -22.81 6.79
N GLY A 63 -0.93 -23.32 6.33
CA GLY A 63 -0.87 -24.35 5.28
C GLY A 63 -1.59 -25.64 5.65
N ASP A 64 -1.56 -26.03 6.93
CA ASP A 64 -2.20 -27.24 7.45
C ASP A 64 -3.74 -27.15 7.53
N GLN A 65 -4.31 -25.95 7.37
CA GLN A 65 -5.76 -25.75 7.33
C GLN A 65 -6.34 -26.13 5.96
N TYR A 66 -5.52 -26.12 4.91
CA TYR A 66 -5.91 -26.49 3.55
C TYR A 66 -5.88 -28.00 3.35
N ASN A 67 -6.58 -28.50 2.33
CA ASN A 67 -6.56 -29.93 1.99
C ASN A 67 -5.13 -30.42 1.71
N ALA A 68 -4.37 -29.62 0.96
CA ALA A 68 -2.91 -29.70 0.89
C ALA A 68 -2.36 -28.35 0.44
N SER A 69 -1.12 -28.07 0.86
CA SER A 69 -0.39 -26.86 0.49
C SER A 69 0.89 -27.20 -0.29
N PHE A 70 1.18 -26.46 -1.35
CA PHE A 70 2.36 -26.62 -2.20
C PHE A 70 3.08 -25.29 -2.34
N VAL A 71 4.39 -25.27 -2.10
CA VAL A 71 5.23 -24.08 -2.26
C VAL A 71 6.34 -24.38 -3.23
N PHE A 72 6.50 -23.51 -4.23
CA PHE A 72 7.52 -23.63 -5.24
C PHE A 72 8.30 -22.33 -5.36
N HIS A 73 9.61 -22.43 -5.23
CA HIS A 73 10.55 -21.33 -5.44
C HIS A 73 11.25 -21.54 -6.78
N LYS A 74 11.04 -20.63 -7.71
CA LYS A 74 11.39 -20.75 -9.13
C LYS A 74 12.11 -19.49 -9.61
N THR A 75 12.71 -19.54 -10.81
CA THR A 75 13.34 -18.34 -11.41
C THR A 75 12.40 -17.68 -12.43
N ALA A 76 12.65 -16.40 -12.74
CA ALA A 76 11.82 -15.66 -13.69
C ALA A 76 11.72 -16.34 -15.08
N GLU A 77 12.78 -17.01 -15.52
CA GLU A 77 12.84 -17.74 -16.79
C GLU A 77 11.88 -18.96 -16.81
N GLU A 78 11.52 -19.48 -15.64
CA GLU A 78 10.58 -20.58 -15.49
C GLU A 78 9.11 -20.11 -15.48
N SER A 79 8.81 -18.81 -15.66
CA SER A 79 7.46 -18.24 -15.51
C SER A 79 6.38 -18.97 -16.32
N ILE A 80 6.63 -19.23 -17.61
CA ILE A 80 5.69 -19.97 -18.46
C ILE A 80 5.50 -21.42 -17.94
N HIS A 81 6.60 -22.06 -17.55
CA HIS A 81 6.57 -23.43 -17.01
C HIS A 81 5.80 -23.49 -15.69
N ALA A 82 6.01 -22.53 -14.78
CA ALA A 82 5.29 -22.39 -13.53
C ALA A 82 3.78 -22.24 -13.77
N ARG A 83 3.37 -21.40 -14.72
CA ARG A 83 1.95 -21.23 -15.08
C ARG A 83 1.34 -22.50 -15.68
N HIS A 84 2.04 -23.19 -16.59
CA HIS A 84 1.59 -24.49 -17.12
C HIS A 84 1.55 -25.57 -16.04
N PHE A 85 2.44 -25.51 -15.05
CA PHE A 85 2.46 -26.44 -13.93
C PHE A 85 1.18 -26.34 -13.08
N THR A 86 0.59 -25.15 -12.94
CA THR A 86 -0.72 -24.98 -12.28
C THR A 86 -1.81 -25.85 -12.91
N PHE A 87 -1.81 -25.98 -14.25
CA PHE A 87 -2.77 -26.81 -14.98
C PHE A 87 -2.55 -28.30 -14.70
N SER A 88 -1.28 -28.72 -14.68
CA SER A 88 -0.90 -30.09 -14.40
C SER A 88 -1.23 -30.48 -12.96
N LEU A 89 -0.98 -29.58 -12.00
CA LEU A 89 -1.33 -29.76 -10.60
C LEU A 89 -2.85 -29.90 -10.43
N CYS A 90 -3.63 -28.99 -11.02
CA CYS A 90 -5.10 -29.04 -11.00
C CYS A 90 -5.63 -30.37 -11.55
N THR A 91 -5.07 -30.84 -12.67
CA THR A 91 -5.45 -32.13 -13.28
C THR A 91 -5.09 -33.29 -12.36
N SER A 92 -3.87 -33.30 -11.79
CA SER A 92 -3.40 -34.38 -10.91
C SER A 92 -4.20 -34.51 -9.61
N LYS A 93 -4.75 -33.39 -9.12
CA LYS A 93 -5.54 -33.31 -7.89
C LYS A 93 -7.04 -33.46 -8.14
N LEU A 94 -7.44 -33.70 -9.40
CA LEU A 94 -8.84 -33.86 -9.82
C LEU A 94 -9.71 -32.71 -9.32
N CYS A 95 -9.22 -31.47 -9.45
CA CYS A 95 -9.95 -30.31 -8.96
C CYS A 95 -11.12 -29.97 -9.88
N ASP A 96 -12.27 -29.65 -9.30
CA ASP A 96 -13.43 -29.15 -10.06
C ASP A 96 -13.12 -27.79 -10.70
N TYR A 97 -12.32 -26.96 -10.02
CA TYR A 97 -11.90 -25.64 -10.49
C TYR A 97 -10.42 -25.35 -10.21
N LEU A 98 -9.81 -24.59 -11.12
CA LEU A 98 -8.57 -23.83 -10.89
C LEU A 98 -8.97 -22.37 -10.63
N PHE A 99 -8.61 -21.84 -9.47
CA PHE A 99 -8.68 -20.41 -9.18
C PHE A 99 -7.27 -19.83 -9.21
N TYR A 100 -6.95 -19.15 -10.30
CA TYR A 100 -5.64 -18.56 -10.56
C TYR A 100 -5.61 -17.11 -10.07
N ILE A 101 -4.57 -16.74 -9.34
CA ILE A 101 -4.39 -15.39 -8.79
C ILE A 101 -2.91 -14.99 -8.92
N GLU A 102 -2.64 -13.80 -9.44
CA GLU A 102 -1.33 -13.16 -9.40
C GLU A 102 -1.24 -12.24 -8.19
N SER A 103 -0.03 -12.02 -7.67
CA SER A 103 0.19 -11.22 -6.46
C SER A 103 -0.37 -9.79 -6.52
N GLU A 104 -0.52 -9.18 -7.69
CA GLU A 104 -1.13 -7.84 -7.83
C GLU A 104 -2.66 -7.84 -7.65
N ALA A 105 -3.32 -8.99 -7.73
CA ALA A 105 -4.77 -9.10 -7.69
C ALA A 105 -5.29 -9.18 -6.23
N HIS A 106 -5.50 -8.01 -5.63
CA HIS A 106 -6.01 -7.87 -4.27
C HIS A 106 -7.52 -8.13 -4.23
N LEU A 107 -7.95 -9.25 -3.62
CA LEU A 107 -9.35 -9.62 -3.48
C LEU A 107 -9.94 -9.06 -2.17
N ASP A 108 -10.49 -7.84 -2.24
CA ASP A 108 -11.11 -7.19 -1.08
C ASP A 108 -12.43 -7.86 -0.63
N ASN A 109 -13.08 -8.61 -1.52
CA ASN A 109 -14.32 -9.32 -1.24
C ASN A 109 -14.06 -10.81 -0.94
N PRO A 110 -14.21 -11.27 0.31
CA PRO A 110 -14.05 -12.68 0.70
C PRO A 110 -14.93 -13.66 -0.08
N GLN A 111 -16.08 -13.21 -0.62
CA GLN A 111 -17.06 -14.06 -1.32
C GLN A 111 -16.72 -14.29 -2.79
N THR A 112 -15.61 -13.74 -3.29
CA THR A 112 -15.26 -13.76 -4.72
C THR A 112 -15.32 -15.16 -5.31
N LEU A 113 -14.64 -16.14 -4.69
CA LEU A 113 -14.59 -17.53 -5.20
C LEU A 113 -15.99 -18.16 -5.29
N LYS A 114 -16.80 -18.05 -4.22
CA LYS A 114 -18.17 -18.58 -4.21
C LYS A 114 -19.02 -17.95 -5.31
N THR A 115 -18.91 -16.63 -5.48
CA THR A 115 -19.65 -15.87 -6.49
C THR A 115 -19.30 -16.33 -7.90
N LEU A 116 -18.01 -16.46 -8.21
CA LEU A 116 -17.54 -16.90 -9.53
C LEU A 116 -17.98 -18.34 -9.85
N ILE A 117 -17.93 -19.26 -8.87
CA ILE A 117 -18.42 -20.64 -9.03
C ILE A 117 -19.92 -20.64 -9.36
N GLN A 118 -20.71 -19.81 -8.67
CA GLN A 118 -22.17 -19.70 -8.89
C GLN A 118 -22.52 -19.20 -10.30
N ARG A 119 -21.63 -18.46 -10.98
CA ARG A 119 -21.88 -18.01 -12.37
C ARG A 119 -21.85 -19.15 -13.39
N ASN A 120 -21.31 -20.31 -13.01
CA ASN A 120 -21.30 -21.53 -13.83
C ASN A 120 -20.71 -21.33 -15.25
N LYS A 121 -19.71 -20.45 -15.38
CA LYS A 121 -18.97 -20.25 -16.63
C LYS A 121 -17.79 -21.19 -16.72
N LYS A 122 -17.34 -21.47 -17.95
CA LYS A 122 -16.13 -22.29 -18.20
C LYS A 122 -14.88 -21.58 -17.68
N ILE A 123 -14.78 -20.29 -17.98
CA ILE A 123 -13.71 -19.38 -17.54
C ILE A 123 -14.37 -18.05 -17.19
N ILE A 124 -14.09 -17.52 -16.00
CA ILE A 124 -14.61 -16.21 -15.56
C ILE A 124 -13.61 -15.51 -14.64
N ALA A 125 -13.40 -14.23 -14.87
CA ALA A 125 -12.59 -13.36 -14.04
C ALA A 125 -13.50 -12.39 -13.25
N PRO A 126 -13.18 -12.06 -11.99
CA PRO A 126 -13.73 -10.89 -11.35
C PRO A 126 -13.10 -9.63 -11.98
N MET A 127 -13.89 -8.58 -12.21
CA MET A 127 -13.34 -7.30 -12.67
C MET A 127 -12.54 -6.64 -11.54
N LEU A 128 -11.25 -6.45 -11.79
CA LEU A 128 -10.33 -5.74 -10.92
C LEU A 128 -9.77 -4.54 -11.66
N THR A 129 -9.75 -3.38 -11.02
CA THR A 129 -9.28 -2.12 -11.57
C THR A 129 -8.14 -1.58 -10.72
N ARG A 130 -7.15 -0.92 -11.32
CA ARG A 130 -6.20 -0.10 -10.55
C ARG A 130 -6.97 1.11 -9.97
N PRO A 131 -6.97 1.33 -8.65
CA PRO A 131 -7.73 2.43 -8.04
C PRO A 131 -7.40 3.79 -8.69
N PHE A 132 -8.43 4.61 -8.90
CA PHE A 132 -8.31 5.95 -9.52
C PHE A 132 -7.79 5.98 -10.97
N LYS A 133 -7.62 4.82 -11.62
CA LYS A 133 -7.16 4.67 -13.01
C LYS A 133 -8.21 3.89 -13.83
N ALA A 134 -8.08 3.92 -15.15
CA ALA A 134 -8.92 3.15 -16.07
C ALA A 134 -8.38 1.74 -16.39
N TRP A 135 -7.18 1.42 -15.89
CA TRP A 135 -6.53 0.12 -16.11
C TRP A 135 -7.25 -0.99 -15.33
N SER A 136 -7.51 -2.11 -16.00
CA SER A 136 -8.22 -3.27 -15.45
C SER A 136 -7.65 -4.58 -15.99
N ASN A 137 -8.05 -5.71 -15.37
CA ASN A 137 -7.60 -7.05 -15.75
C ASN A 137 -8.34 -7.66 -16.95
N PHE A 138 -8.90 -6.85 -17.84
CA PHE A 138 -9.53 -7.31 -19.08
C PHE A 138 -9.37 -6.28 -20.21
N TRP A 139 -9.46 -6.73 -21.45
CA TRP A 139 -9.60 -5.84 -22.62
C TRP A 139 -10.97 -6.03 -23.24
N GLY A 140 -11.62 -4.94 -23.64
CA GLY A 140 -12.92 -5.00 -24.32
C GLY A 140 -12.83 -5.28 -25.82
N ALA A 141 -11.70 -4.97 -26.47
CA ALA A 141 -11.47 -5.19 -27.89
C ALA A 141 -9.99 -5.48 -28.19
N LEU A 142 -9.73 -5.92 -29.42
CA LEU A 142 -8.39 -6.11 -29.96
C LEU A 142 -8.17 -5.24 -31.20
N SER A 143 -6.94 -4.80 -31.41
CA SER A 143 -6.50 -4.25 -32.68
C SER A 143 -6.46 -5.36 -33.75
N LYS A 144 -6.24 -4.99 -35.02
CA LYS A 144 -6.08 -5.96 -36.11
C LYS A 144 -4.90 -6.91 -35.88
N ASP A 145 -3.89 -6.44 -35.16
CA ASP A 145 -2.67 -7.19 -34.84
C ASP A 145 -2.81 -8.03 -33.55
N GLY A 146 -4.00 -8.02 -32.92
CA GLY A 146 -4.29 -8.83 -31.73
C GLY A 146 -3.83 -8.21 -30.40
N PHE A 147 -3.42 -6.95 -30.40
CA PHE A 147 -3.05 -6.17 -29.22
C PHE A 147 -4.23 -5.39 -28.64
N TYR A 148 -4.02 -4.68 -27.54
CA TYR A 148 -5.05 -3.88 -26.88
C TYR A 148 -5.75 -2.91 -27.84
N ALA A 149 -7.08 -2.91 -27.77
CA ALA A 149 -7.92 -1.83 -28.26
C ALA A 149 -9.02 -1.55 -27.24
N ARG A 150 -9.39 -0.27 -27.09
CA ARG A 150 -10.51 0.11 -26.22
C ARG A 150 -11.83 -0.15 -26.94
N SER A 151 -12.72 -0.93 -26.33
CA SER A 151 -14.10 -1.07 -26.81
C SER A 151 -14.93 0.17 -26.48
N PHE A 152 -16.03 0.37 -27.21
CA PHE A 152 -16.91 1.52 -27.02
C PHE A 152 -17.58 1.56 -25.63
N ASP A 153 -17.75 0.40 -25.00
CA ASP A 153 -18.39 0.20 -23.69
C ASP A 153 -17.39 -0.01 -22.54
N TYR A 154 -16.08 0.01 -22.80
CA TYR A 154 -15.05 -0.28 -21.80
C TYR A 154 -15.17 0.60 -20.55
N MET A 155 -15.31 1.92 -20.74
CA MET A 155 -15.42 2.86 -19.61
C MET A 155 -16.74 2.69 -18.84
N ASP A 156 -17.82 2.28 -19.50
CA ASP A 156 -19.08 2.00 -18.82
C ASP A 156 -18.98 0.76 -17.93
N ILE A 157 -18.26 -0.26 -18.39
CA ILE A 157 -18.01 -1.50 -17.65
C ILE A 157 -17.08 -1.22 -16.46
N VAL A 158 -15.94 -0.56 -16.69
CA VAL A 158 -14.94 -0.23 -15.65
C VAL A 158 -15.51 0.67 -14.57
N ASN A 159 -16.32 1.67 -14.93
CA ASN A 159 -16.93 2.60 -13.97
C ASN A 159 -18.23 2.05 -13.34
N TYR A 160 -18.60 0.79 -13.59
CA TYR A 160 -19.85 0.17 -13.13
C TYR A 160 -21.12 0.90 -13.59
N ASN A 161 -21.07 1.73 -14.65
CA ASN A 161 -22.26 2.31 -15.28
C ASN A 161 -23.10 1.22 -15.96
N LYS A 162 -22.45 0.15 -16.44
CA LYS A 162 -23.08 -1.06 -16.96
C LYS A 162 -22.50 -2.27 -16.26
N THR A 163 -23.35 -2.99 -15.53
CA THR A 163 -22.97 -4.19 -14.77
C THR A 163 -23.51 -5.45 -15.41
N GLY A 164 -22.73 -6.52 -15.45
CA GLY A 164 -23.11 -7.79 -16.06
C GLY A 164 -21.97 -8.82 -16.08
N ILE A 165 -22.16 -9.85 -16.89
CA ILE A 165 -21.13 -10.84 -17.22
C ILE A 165 -20.84 -10.70 -18.71
N TRP A 166 -19.63 -10.27 -19.04
CA TRP A 166 -19.27 -9.85 -20.40
C TRP A 166 -18.32 -10.85 -21.02
N ASN A 167 -18.59 -11.28 -22.26
CA ASN A 167 -17.64 -12.06 -23.02
C ASN A 167 -16.56 -11.11 -23.57
N VAL A 168 -15.30 -11.35 -23.21
CA VAL A 168 -14.19 -10.43 -23.50
C VAL A 168 -13.04 -11.17 -24.19
N PRO A 169 -12.28 -10.50 -25.07
CA PRO A 169 -11.18 -11.13 -25.80
C PRO A 169 -9.93 -11.40 -24.94
N TYR A 170 -9.79 -10.78 -23.77
CA TYR A 170 -8.60 -10.89 -22.92
C TYR A 170 -8.98 -10.76 -21.45
N ILE A 171 -8.38 -11.60 -20.61
CA ILE A 171 -8.39 -11.51 -19.14
C ILE A 171 -7.00 -11.80 -18.60
N SER A 172 -6.67 -11.24 -17.45
CA SER A 172 -5.39 -11.44 -16.75
C SER A 172 -5.56 -11.46 -15.23
N SER A 173 -4.46 -11.72 -14.51
CA SER A 173 -4.26 -11.54 -13.06
C SER A 173 -5.13 -12.33 -12.09
N CYS A 174 -6.42 -12.55 -12.35
CA CYS A 174 -7.29 -13.36 -11.51
C CYS A 174 -8.43 -13.97 -12.34
N TYR A 175 -8.59 -15.30 -12.28
CA TYR A 175 -9.72 -15.98 -12.92
C TYR A 175 -9.97 -17.37 -12.36
N LEU A 176 -11.23 -17.79 -12.45
CA LEU A 176 -11.70 -19.13 -12.18
C LEU A 176 -11.89 -19.89 -13.49
N MET A 177 -11.38 -21.11 -13.56
CA MET A 177 -11.51 -22.02 -14.69
C MET A 177 -12.02 -23.38 -14.24
N LYS A 178 -12.96 -23.97 -14.97
CA LYS A 178 -13.40 -25.35 -14.72
C LYS A 178 -12.30 -26.35 -15.05
N GLY A 179 -12.06 -27.32 -14.18
CA GLY A 179 -11.07 -28.40 -14.37
C GLY A 179 -11.27 -29.16 -15.69
N THR A 180 -12.52 -29.36 -16.11
CA THR A 180 -12.88 -29.96 -17.40
C THR A 180 -12.26 -29.28 -18.63
N ILE A 181 -11.90 -27.98 -18.54
CA ILE A 181 -11.18 -27.28 -19.62
C ILE A 181 -9.75 -27.80 -19.76
N LEU A 182 -9.11 -28.19 -18.66
CA LEU A 182 -7.73 -28.66 -18.60
C LEU A 182 -7.60 -30.14 -18.99
N GLU A 183 -8.63 -30.94 -18.71
CA GLU A 183 -8.70 -32.37 -19.07
C GLU A 183 -8.83 -32.57 -20.58
N ASN A 184 -9.55 -31.68 -21.26
CA ASN A 184 -9.76 -31.77 -22.70
C ASN A 184 -8.63 -31.05 -23.46
N LYS A 185 -7.81 -31.83 -24.19
CA LYS A 185 -6.69 -31.33 -25.00
C LYS A 185 -7.10 -30.28 -26.04
N PHE A 186 -8.34 -30.31 -26.53
CA PHE A 186 -8.86 -29.34 -27.50
C PHE A 186 -9.25 -28.00 -26.86
N THR A 187 -9.42 -27.94 -25.53
CA THR A 187 -9.77 -26.72 -24.80
C THR A 187 -8.67 -26.23 -23.86
N ARG A 188 -7.70 -27.07 -23.51
CA ARG A 188 -6.61 -26.73 -22.59
C ARG A 188 -5.80 -25.55 -23.13
N PRO A 189 -5.72 -24.41 -22.42
CA PRO A 189 -5.01 -23.22 -22.88
C PRO A 189 -3.48 -23.34 -22.75
N SER A 190 -2.76 -22.37 -23.31
CA SER A 190 -1.30 -22.26 -23.23
C SER A 190 -0.88 -20.83 -22.95
N TYR A 191 0.07 -20.62 -22.02
CA TYR A 191 0.78 -19.34 -21.81
C TYR A 191 1.99 -19.15 -22.72
N LYS A 192 2.21 -20.07 -23.67
CA LYS A 192 3.34 -20.00 -24.59
C LYS A 192 2.83 -19.72 -26.01
N GLU A 193 3.26 -18.60 -26.55
CA GLU A 193 3.16 -18.20 -27.95
C GLU A 193 4.34 -17.27 -28.25
N ASP A 194 5.00 -17.45 -29.39
CA ASP A 194 6.16 -16.61 -29.74
C ASP A 194 5.73 -15.15 -29.95
N ASN A 195 6.51 -14.21 -29.43
CA ASN A 195 6.31 -12.75 -29.51
C ASN A 195 5.09 -12.18 -28.76
N LEU A 196 4.42 -12.98 -27.92
CA LEU A 196 3.37 -12.49 -27.01
C LEU A 196 3.80 -12.67 -25.55
N ASP A 197 3.30 -11.80 -24.66
CA ASP A 197 3.36 -12.09 -23.23
C ASP A 197 2.44 -13.27 -22.86
N TYR A 198 2.61 -13.79 -21.65
CA TYR A 198 1.94 -15.00 -21.20
C TYR A 198 0.40 -14.85 -21.13
N ASP A 199 -0.13 -13.68 -20.78
CA ASP A 199 -1.57 -13.45 -20.69
C ASP A 199 -2.21 -13.28 -22.07
N MET A 200 -1.50 -12.60 -22.97
CA MET A 200 -1.88 -12.52 -24.37
C MET A 200 -1.87 -13.91 -25.02
N ALA A 201 -0.84 -14.72 -24.78
CA ALA A 201 -0.74 -16.10 -25.26
C ALA A 201 -1.89 -16.96 -24.72
N PHE A 202 -2.17 -16.87 -23.42
CA PHE A 202 -3.29 -17.55 -22.77
C PHE A 202 -4.63 -17.19 -23.42
N SER A 203 -4.91 -15.90 -23.52
CA SER A 203 -6.17 -15.40 -24.08
C SER A 203 -6.31 -15.76 -25.57
N LYS A 204 -5.23 -15.62 -26.35
CA LYS A 204 -5.21 -16.03 -27.77
C LYS A 204 -5.49 -17.52 -27.92
N SER A 205 -4.84 -18.36 -27.12
CA SER A 205 -5.02 -19.82 -27.16
C SER A 205 -6.47 -20.23 -26.90
N LEU A 206 -7.18 -19.54 -26.01
CA LEU A 206 -8.60 -19.79 -25.74
C LEU A 206 -9.51 -19.34 -26.89
N ARG A 207 -9.25 -18.17 -27.47
CA ARG A 207 -10.02 -17.67 -28.63
C ARG A 207 -9.91 -18.60 -29.83
N GLU A 208 -8.72 -19.09 -30.14
CA GLU A 208 -8.49 -20.04 -31.25
C GLU A 208 -9.22 -21.38 -31.04
N LYS A 209 -9.47 -21.75 -29.78
CA LYS A 209 -10.22 -22.95 -29.39
C LYS A 209 -11.73 -22.70 -29.25
N GLY A 210 -12.21 -21.49 -29.54
CA GLY A 210 -13.62 -21.13 -29.39
C GLY A 210 -14.12 -21.13 -27.94
N VAL A 211 -13.22 -20.96 -26.97
CA VAL A 211 -13.56 -20.91 -25.54
C VAL A 211 -13.72 -19.45 -25.12
N PHE A 212 -14.92 -19.07 -24.70
CA PHE A 212 -15.19 -17.73 -24.21
C PHE A 212 -14.54 -17.48 -22.84
N MET A 213 -14.03 -16.27 -22.68
CA MET A 213 -13.56 -15.71 -21.42
C MET A 213 -14.58 -14.67 -20.96
N TYR A 214 -14.97 -14.74 -19.69
CA TYR A 214 -15.96 -13.83 -19.14
C TYR A 214 -15.34 -12.94 -18.06
N ILE A 215 -15.76 -11.67 -18.00
CA ILE A 215 -15.49 -10.77 -16.88
C ILE A 215 -16.81 -10.46 -16.16
N ASP A 216 -16.81 -10.54 -14.83
CA ASP A 216 -17.96 -10.21 -13.97
C ASP A 216 -17.69 -8.88 -13.26
N ASN A 217 -18.55 -7.89 -13.47
CA ASN A 217 -18.53 -6.61 -12.74
C ASN A 217 -19.86 -6.33 -12.03
N GLN A 218 -20.60 -7.38 -11.67
CA GLN A 218 -21.86 -7.23 -10.93
C GLN A 218 -21.65 -6.89 -9.45
N TYR A 219 -20.43 -7.10 -8.94
CA TYR A 219 -20.01 -6.74 -7.59
C TYR A 219 -18.61 -6.12 -7.63
N THR A 220 -18.29 -5.37 -6.58
CA THR A 220 -16.90 -4.98 -6.28
C THR A 220 -16.18 -6.17 -5.67
N TYR A 221 -15.19 -6.70 -6.39
CA TYR A 221 -14.44 -7.89 -5.96
C TYR A 221 -13.11 -7.53 -5.29
N GLY A 222 -12.51 -6.42 -5.71
CA GLY A 222 -11.19 -6.00 -5.27
C GLY A 222 -10.56 -5.01 -6.23
N HIS A 223 -9.23 -4.94 -6.24
CA HIS A 223 -8.47 -4.02 -7.07
C HIS A 223 -7.13 -4.64 -7.52
N LEU A 224 -6.42 -3.91 -8.38
CA LEU A 224 -5.06 -4.23 -8.82
C LEU A 224 -4.04 -3.30 -8.17
N ILE A 225 -2.95 -3.87 -7.67
CA ILE A 225 -1.74 -3.13 -7.30
C ILE A 225 -0.94 -2.79 -8.56
N ASP A 226 -0.26 -1.66 -8.52
CA ASP A 226 0.72 -1.23 -9.51
C ASP A 226 2.13 -1.55 -9.00
N SER A 227 2.77 -2.58 -9.56
CA SER A 227 4.09 -3.01 -9.11
C SER A 227 5.25 -2.39 -9.90
N GLU A 228 4.99 -1.50 -10.86
CA GLU A 228 5.99 -1.08 -11.86
C GLU A 228 7.18 -0.33 -11.26
N THR A 229 6.95 0.45 -10.19
CA THR A 229 7.95 1.30 -9.55
C THR A 229 8.36 0.81 -8.15
N PHE A 230 8.03 -0.44 -7.80
CA PHE A 230 8.33 -0.98 -6.48
C PHE A 230 9.81 -1.36 -6.33
N ASP A 231 10.58 -0.47 -5.69
CA ASP A 231 12.01 -0.65 -5.46
C ASP A 231 12.29 -1.41 -4.16
N ILE A 232 12.50 -2.73 -4.29
CA ILE A 232 12.83 -3.62 -3.18
C ILE A 232 14.23 -3.42 -2.57
N THR A 233 15.06 -2.53 -3.14
CA THR A 233 16.36 -2.20 -2.55
C THR A 233 16.24 -1.18 -1.41
N LEU A 234 15.12 -0.46 -1.35
CA LEU A 234 14.82 0.49 -0.29
C LEU A 234 14.41 -0.25 1.00
N LYS A 235 14.74 0.36 2.14
CA LYS A 235 14.20 -0.05 3.43
C LYS A 235 12.75 0.41 3.53
N ASN A 236 11.84 -0.52 3.87
CA ASN A 236 10.40 -0.27 3.99
C ASN A 236 9.81 0.41 2.72
N PRO A 237 9.92 -0.27 1.56
CA PRO A 237 9.65 0.33 0.25
C PRO A 237 8.20 0.78 0.06
N GLU A 238 7.24 0.25 0.82
CA GLU A 238 5.83 0.64 0.75
C GLU A 238 5.58 2.09 1.19
N ILE A 239 6.44 2.68 2.03
CA ILE A 239 6.37 4.11 2.37
C ILE A 239 6.46 4.99 1.10
N TYR A 240 7.17 4.52 0.07
CA TYR A 240 7.38 5.23 -1.19
C TYR A 240 6.23 5.02 -2.20
N GLN A 241 5.16 4.29 -1.85
CA GLN A 241 4.10 3.91 -2.79
C GLN A 241 2.88 4.85 -2.80
N LEU A 242 2.99 6.05 -2.22
CA LEU A 242 1.89 7.03 -2.10
C LEU A 242 1.29 7.45 -3.46
N PHE A 243 2.08 7.48 -4.53
CA PHE A 243 1.61 7.92 -5.85
C PHE A 243 0.96 6.80 -6.65
N GLU A 244 1.59 5.63 -6.69
CA GLU A 244 1.20 4.52 -7.54
C GLU A 244 0.05 3.72 -6.94
N ASN A 245 0.08 3.54 -5.61
CA ASN A 245 -0.83 2.68 -4.85
C ASN A 245 -1.44 3.43 -3.67
N ARG A 246 -1.94 4.66 -3.92
CA ARG A 246 -2.50 5.55 -2.89
C ARG A 246 -3.55 4.86 -2.01
N TYR A 247 -4.43 4.06 -2.60
CA TYR A 247 -5.50 3.39 -1.88
C TYR A 247 -4.95 2.49 -0.76
N ASP A 248 -4.04 1.57 -1.09
CA ASP A 248 -3.41 0.67 -0.10
C ASP A 248 -2.49 1.42 0.86
N TRP A 249 -1.76 2.44 0.36
CA TRP A 249 -0.93 3.31 1.18
C TRP A 249 -1.75 4.01 2.28
N GLU A 250 -2.92 4.54 1.93
CA GLU A 250 -3.84 5.17 2.88
C GLU A 250 -4.32 4.19 3.95
N GLN A 251 -4.71 2.97 3.55
CA GLN A 251 -5.17 1.95 4.50
C GLN A 251 -4.08 1.55 5.50
N ARG A 252 -2.81 1.48 5.07
CA ARG A 252 -1.69 1.10 5.94
C ARG A 252 -1.20 2.25 6.82
N TYR A 253 -1.13 3.46 6.26
CA TYR A 253 -0.34 4.54 6.87
C TYR A 253 -1.13 5.74 7.38
N ILE A 254 -2.37 5.96 6.94
CA ILE A 254 -3.21 7.03 7.49
C ILE A 254 -3.90 6.55 8.76
N HIS A 255 -3.89 7.41 9.78
CA HIS A 255 -4.48 7.06 11.08
C HIS A 255 -5.98 6.71 10.91
N PRO A 256 -6.51 5.64 11.54
CA PRO A 256 -7.92 5.24 11.37
C PRO A 256 -8.92 6.35 11.72
N GLU A 257 -8.60 7.16 12.74
CA GLU A 257 -9.40 8.34 13.13
C GLU A 257 -9.11 9.62 12.31
N TYR A 258 -8.37 9.56 11.21
CA TYR A 258 -8.04 10.76 10.42
C TYR A 258 -9.30 11.50 9.96
N MET A 259 -10.34 10.78 9.54
CA MET A 259 -11.60 11.38 9.08
C MET A 259 -12.38 12.06 10.22
N GLU A 260 -12.17 11.65 11.48
CA GLU A 260 -12.79 12.31 12.64
C GLU A 260 -12.27 13.73 12.85
N ASN A 261 -11.12 14.07 12.26
CA ASN A 261 -10.64 15.46 12.23
C ASN A 261 -11.62 16.39 11.52
N PHE A 262 -12.48 15.89 10.63
CA PHE A 262 -13.47 16.68 9.87
C PHE A 262 -14.88 16.63 10.45
N ASN A 263 -15.11 15.84 11.50
CA ASN A 263 -16.40 15.78 12.18
C ASN A 263 -16.83 17.18 12.66
N PRO A 264 -18.02 17.69 12.26
CA PRO A 264 -18.47 19.04 12.63
C PRO A 264 -18.82 19.15 14.11
N ASP A 265 -19.15 18.04 14.77
CA ASP A 265 -19.53 18.00 16.18
C ASP A 265 -18.31 17.89 17.12
N LYS A 266 -17.13 17.62 16.56
CA LYS A 266 -15.87 17.46 17.30
C LYS A 266 -14.98 18.68 17.12
N LYS A 267 -14.69 19.36 18.24
CA LYS A 267 -13.66 20.40 18.27
C LYS A 267 -12.27 19.76 18.21
N PRO A 268 -11.34 20.31 17.40
CA PRO A 268 -9.93 19.92 17.45
C PRO A 268 -9.38 20.00 18.87
N ALA A 269 -8.50 19.06 19.23
CA ALA A 269 -7.76 19.17 20.48
C ALA A 269 -6.80 20.36 20.39
N GLU A 270 -6.78 21.20 21.42
CA GLU A 270 -5.98 22.42 21.48
C GLU A 270 -5.22 22.44 22.83
N PRO A 271 -4.11 21.69 22.96
CA PRO A 271 -3.38 21.60 24.23
C PRO A 271 -2.78 22.94 24.69
N CYS A 272 -2.51 23.87 23.78
CA CYS A 272 -2.09 25.25 24.07
C CYS A 272 -2.82 26.21 23.12
N PRO A 273 -2.99 27.51 23.47
CA PRO A 273 -3.66 28.47 22.59
C PRO A 273 -3.07 28.47 21.17
N ASP A 274 -3.92 28.28 20.16
CA ASP A 274 -3.56 28.17 18.73
C ASP A 274 -2.53 27.07 18.39
N VAL A 275 -2.41 26.06 19.27
CA VAL A 275 -1.64 24.84 19.04
C VAL A 275 -2.61 23.68 18.95
N PHE A 276 -2.87 23.21 17.74
CA PHE A 276 -3.83 22.14 17.47
C PHE A 276 -3.15 20.77 17.42
N TRP A 277 -3.90 19.72 17.72
CA TRP A 277 -3.37 18.36 17.81
C TRP A 277 -4.31 17.34 17.16
N PHE A 278 -3.78 16.58 16.18
CA PHE A 278 -4.58 15.71 15.32
C PHE A 278 -3.96 14.33 15.14
N PRO A 279 -4.73 13.23 15.16
CA PRO A 279 -4.28 11.96 14.58
C PRO A 279 -4.06 12.12 13.07
N ILE A 280 -2.92 11.65 12.55
CA ILE A 280 -2.62 11.78 11.12
C ILE A 280 -2.08 10.50 10.47
N VAL A 281 -1.17 9.78 11.12
CA VAL A 281 -0.55 8.56 10.58
C VAL A 281 -0.58 7.41 11.58
N THR A 282 -0.43 6.18 11.12
CA THR A 282 -0.40 4.98 11.96
C THR A 282 0.91 4.84 12.73
N GLU A 283 0.91 4.04 13.80
CA GLU A 283 2.16 3.67 14.50
C GLU A 283 3.13 2.92 13.56
N GLN A 284 2.61 2.12 12.63
CA GLN A 284 3.40 1.42 11.63
C GLN A 284 4.13 2.42 10.70
N PHE A 285 3.45 3.45 10.21
CA PHE A 285 4.10 4.52 9.45
C PHE A 285 5.27 5.10 10.26
N CYS A 286 5.03 5.46 11.52
CA CYS A 286 6.04 6.06 12.38
C CYS A 286 7.26 5.16 12.59
N GLN A 287 7.05 3.87 12.88
CA GLN A 287 8.12 2.90 13.03
C GLN A 287 8.93 2.77 11.74
N GLU A 288 8.26 2.55 10.61
CA GLU A 288 8.94 2.36 9.33
C GLU A 288 9.70 3.62 8.88
N PHE A 289 9.17 4.81 9.18
CA PHE A 289 9.84 6.08 8.94
C PHE A 289 11.13 6.20 9.76
N ILE A 290 11.11 5.84 11.05
CA ILE A 290 12.32 5.83 11.90
C ILE A 290 13.35 4.85 11.34
N GLU A 291 12.92 3.65 10.95
CA GLU A 291 13.82 2.64 10.38
C GLU A 291 14.49 3.10 9.08
N ILE A 292 13.80 3.85 8.22
CA ILE A 292 14.39 4.46 7.02
C ILE A 292 15.50 5.45 7.42
N MET A 293 15.24 6.31 8.40
CA MET A 293 16.23 7.31 8.84
C MET A 293 17.45 6.64 9.51
N GLU A 294 17.24 5.64 10.36
CA GLU A 294 18.33 4.88 10.99
C GLU A 294 19.13 4.06 9.97
N ASN A 295 18.48 3.49 8.96
CA ASN A 295 19.16 2.79 7.86
C ASN A 295 20.02 3.73 7.02
N PHE A 296 19.57 4.97 6.78
CA PHE A 296 20.40 5.99 6.13
C PHE A 296 21.59 6.41 6.99
N GLY A 297 21.37 6.62 8.30
CA GLY A 297 22.40 6.75 9.32
C GLY A 297 23.24 8.04 9.29
N GLN A 298 23.17 8.84 8.23
CA GLN A 298 23.93 10.10 8.08
C GLN A 298 23.18 11.29 8.68
N TRP A 299 23.00 11.24 10.01
CA TRP A 299 22.45 12.35 10.79
C TRP A 299 23.38 13.56 10.75
N SER A 300 22.84 14.77 10.66
CA SER A 300 23.62 15.98 10.88
C SER A 300 24.25 16.01 12.29
N ASP A 301 25.29 16.83 12.43
CA ASP A 301 26.04 16.98 13.68
C ASP A 301 25.38 17.95 14.68
N GLY A 302 24.27 18.59 14.29
CA GLY A 302 23.57 19.58 15.11
C GLY A 302 24.35 20.89 15.28
N THR A 303 25.27 21.19 14.37
CA THR A 303 26.00 22.47 14.35
C THR A 303 25.37 23.47 13.40
N ASN A 304 25.67 24.75 13.60
CA ASN A 304 25.14 25.83 12.75
C ASN A 304 25.62 25.78 11.30
N ASN A 305 26.61 24.95 10.97
CA ASN A 305 27.13 24.83 9.61
C ASN A 305 26.46 23.65 8.92
N ASP A 306 25.54 23.92 8.01
CA ASP A 306 24.80 22.88 7.31
C ASP A 306 24.99 23.01 5.80
N THR A 307 25.86 22.15 5.26
CA THR A 307 26.18 22.09 3.82
C THR A 307 25.02 21.60 2.96
N ARG A 308 23.96 21.05 3.57
CA ARG A 308 22.74 20.63 2.88
C ARG A 308 21.82 21.82 2.58
N LEU A 309 21.93 22.90 3.35
CA LEU A 309 21.17 24.12 3.14
C LEU A 309 21.87 25.02 2.11
N ARG A 310 21.10 25.68 1.25
CA ARG A 310 21.63 26.62 0.25
C ARG A 310 22.47 27.74 0.85
N THR A 311 22.17 28.14 2.09
CA THR A 311 22.87 29.20 2.83
C THR A 311 24.11 28.71 3.56
N GLY A 312 24.32 27.39 3.69
CA GLY A 312 25.40 26.82 4.50
C GLY A 312 25.22 27.01 6.01
N TYR A 313 24.14 27.65 6.45
CA TYR A 313 23.96 28.07 7.84
C TYR A 313 22.54 27.79 8.34
N GLU A 314 22.47 27.06 9.46
CA GLU A 314 21.24 26.80 10.20
C GLU A 314 21.25 27.60 11.50
N ALA A 315 20.27 28.50 11.67
CA ALA A 315 20.23 29.37 12.84
C ALA A 315 19.95 28.60 14.14
N VAL A 316 19.22 27.49 14.06
CA VAL A 316 18.80 26.67 15.20
C VAL A 316 19.00 25.21 14.82
N PRO A 317 20.23 24.69 14.93
CA PRO A 317 20.55 23.41 14.35
C PRO A 317 19.98 22.24 15.14
N THR A 318 19.60 21.20 14.40
CA THR A 318 19.16 19.92 14.95
C THR A 318 19.98 18.76 14.39
N ARG A 319 20.04 17.63 15.12
CA ARG A 319 20.48 16.34 14.57
C ARG A 319 19.33 15.72 13.80
N ASP A 320 19.38 15.81 12.48
CA ASP A 320 18.25 15.50 11.61
C ASP A 320 18.68 14.90 10.27
N ILE A 321 17.67 14.38 9.56
CA ILE A 321 17.75 13.90 8.18
C ILE A 321 16.59 14.52 7.40
N HIS A 322 16.91 15.20 6.30
CA HIS A 322 15.92 15.79 5.41
C HIS A 322 15.33 14.76 4.45
N MET A 323 14.07 14.95 4.07
CA MET A 323 13.35 14.03 3.18
C MET A 323 14.01 13.87 1.80
N ASN A 324 14.72 14.89 1.31
CA ASN A 324 15.45 14.81 0.04
C ASN A 324 16.66 13.85 0.11
N GLN A 325 17.28 13.68 1.28
CA GLN A 325 18.43 12.78 1.48
C GLN A 325 18.03 11.31 1.36
N VAL A 326 16.77 10.99 1.64
CA VAL A 326 16.21 9.63 1.62
C VAL A 326 15.19 9.43 0.49
N GLY A 327 15.13 10.34 -0.48
CA GLY A 327 14.25 10.22 -1.66
C GLY A 327 12.75 10.42 -1.39
N LEU A 328 12.36 10.90 -0.21
CA LEU A 328 10.96 11.08 0.21
C LEU A 328 10.41 12.48 -0.01
N GLU A 329 11.20 13.44 -0.52
CA GLU A 329 10.77 14.84 -0.67
C GLU A 329 9.43 14.99 -1.42
N LYS A 330 9.29 14.37 -2.61
CA LYS A 330 8.05 14.45 -3.40
C LYS A 330 6.88 13.80 -2.69
N HIS A 331 7.10 12.62 -2.10
CA HIS A 331 6.09 11.88 -1.34
C HIS A 331 5.60 12.71 -0.15
N TRP A 332 6.53 13.34 0.57
CA TRP A 332 6.20 14.17 1.71
C TRP A 332 5.44 15.44 1.33
N LEU A 333 5.83 16.12 0.24
CA LEU A 333 5.09 17.28 -0.26
C LEU A 333 3.66 16.91 -0.69
N GLU A 334 3.48 15.74 -1.31
CA GLU A 334 2.16 15.21 -1.61
C GLU A 334 1.37 14.86 -0.35
N PHE A 335 2.04 14.32 0.68
CA PHE A 335 1.42 14.07 1.99
C PHE A 335 0.95 15.39 2.64
N LEU A 336 1.76 16.45 2.60
CA LEU A 336 1.36 17.77 3.09
C LEU A 336 0.13 18.28 2.34
N ARG A 337 0.10 18.15 1.02
CA ARG A 337 -1.01 18.61 0.19
C ARG A 337 -2.30 17.80 0.40
N SER A 338 -2.18 16.47 0.45
CA SER A 338 -3.33 15.57 0.49
C SER A 338 -3.92 15.41 1.90
N TYR A 339 -3.09 15.46 2.96
CA TYR A 339 -3.56 15.13 4.31
C TYR A 339 -3.43 16.28 5.32
N VAL A 340 -2.38 17.10 5.23
CA VAL A 340 -2.16 18.21 6.19
C VAL A 340 -2.97 19.46 5.80
N LEU A 341 -2.96 19.85 4.51
CA LEU A 341 -3.66 21.03 4.01
C LEU A 341 -5.17 21.00 4.33
N PRO A 342 -5.91 19.88 4.17
CA PRO A 342 -7.32 19.83 4.57
C PRO A 342 -7.54 20.12 6.06
N ILE A 343 -6.68 19.59 6.94
CA ILE A 343 -6.73 19.85 8.39
C ILE A 343 -6.42 21.32 8.68
N GLN A 344 -5.38 21.88 8.05
CA GLN A 344 -4.99 23.28 8.19
C GLN A 344 -6.17 24.21 7.86
N LYS A 345 -6.86 23.97 6.74
CA LYS A 345 -8.02 24.77 6.30
C LYS A 345 -9.16 24.77 7.33
N LYS A 346 -9.30 23.71 8.13
CA LYS A 346 -10.31 23.62 9.18
C LYS A 346 -10.00 24.54 10.36
N VAL A 347 -8.74 24.68 10.76
CA VAL A 347 -8.36 25.45 11.96
C VAL A 347 -7.90 26.88 11.69
N PHE A 348 -7.23 27.13 10.58
CA PHE A 348 -6.85 28.49 10.16
C PHE A 348 -7.81 28.98 9.07
N ILE A 349 -9.05 29.22 9.48
CA ILE A 349 -10.11 29.68 8.58
C ILE A 349 -9.69 30.99 7.90
N GLY A 350 -9.77 31.01 6.57
CA GLY A 350 -9.38 32.15 5.75
C GLY A 350 -7.93 32.09 5.23
N TYR A 351 -7.12 31.16 5.71
CA TYR A 351 -5.78 30.90 5.15
C TYR A 351 -5.82 29.75 4.14
N ILE A 352 -5.45 30.02 2.89
CA ILE A 352 -5.42 29.03 1.81
C ILE A 352 -4.17 29.23 0.95
N HIS A 353 -3.36 28.18 0.81
CA HIS A 353 -2.26 28.09 -0.15
C HIS A 353 -2.16 26.65 -0.67
N ASP A 354 -2.36 26.45 -1.98
CA ASP A 354 -2.37 25.13 -2.64
C ASP A 354 -1.55 25.19 -3.94
N PRO A 355 -0.50 24.36 -4.10
CA PRO A 355 0.02 23.41 -3.10
C PRO A 355 0.73 24.14 -1.93
N PRO A 356 0.74 23.57 -0.71
CA PRO A 356 1.56 24.09 0.37
C PRO A 356 3.04 23.99 -0.02
N ARG A 357 3.84 25.00 0.36
CA ARG A 357 5.28 25.01 0.09
C ARG A 357 6.02 24.64 1.36
N SER A 358 6.93 23.67 1.27
CA SER A 358 7.84 23.36 2.37
C SER A 358 9.19 22.92 1.85
N VAL A 359 10.23 23.68 2.16
CA VAL A 359 11.62 23.34 1.81
C VAL A 359 12.29 22.56 2.93
N MET A 360 11.86 22.78 4.18
CA MET A 360 12.46 22.17 5.36
C MET A 360 11.51 21.09 5.88
N ASN A 361 11.76 19.85 5.45
CA ASN A 361 11.04 18.65 5.87
C ASN A 361 12.06 17.63 6.36
N PHE A 362 12.07 17.35 7.66
CA PHE A 362 13.15 16.58 8.27
C PHE A 362 12.70 15.86 9.54
N VAL A 363 13.30 14.69 9.77
CA VAL A 363 13.14 13.95 11.03
C VAL A 363 14.27 14.37 11.95
N VAL A 364 13.92 14.75 13.19
CA VAL A 364 14.87 15.10 14.24
C VAL A 364 15.03 13.95 15.22
N LYS A 365 16.26 13.72 15.67
CA LYS A 365 16.64 12.73 16.68
C LYS A 365 17.19 13.42 17.94
N TYR A 366 16.47 13.30 19.05
CA TYR A 366 16.95 13.75 20.37
C TYR A 366 17.35 12.59 21.25
N ASN A 367 18.51 12.69 21.90
CA ASN A 367 18.94 11.76 22.95
C ASN A 367 19.95 12.44 23.90
N PRO A 368 20.13 11.92 25.14
CA PRO A 368 21.01 12.54 26.14
C PRO A 368 22.49 12.62 25.75
N LEU A 369 22.97 11.71 24.89
CA LEU A 369 24.39 11.62 24.51
C LEU A 369 24.76 12.55 23.34
N GLY A 370 23.77 12.98 22.56
CA GLY A 370 23.93 13.87 21.42
C GLY A 370 23.29 15.22 21.71
N GLN A 371 22.17 15.49 21.04
CA GLN A 371 21.38 16.68 21.27
C GLN A 371 20.13 16.29 22.06
N ALA A 372 20.02 16.74 23.32
CA ALA A 372 18.92 16.35 24.21
C ALA A 372 17.74 17.33 24.18
N SER A 373 17.96 18.56 23.74
CA SER A 373 16.97 19.65 23.78
C SER A 373 17.16 20.61 22.59
N LEU A 374 16.22 21.54 22.43
CA LEU A 374 16.32 22.61 21.45
C LEU A 374 16.00 23.95 22.12
N ARG A 375 16.92 24.90 22.02
CA ARG A 375 16.78 26.23 22.64
C ARG A 375 15.53 26.98 22.14
N PRO A 376 15.01 27.97 22.90
CA PRO A 376 13.91 28.80 22.45
C PRO A 376 14.14 29.47 21.08
N HIS A 377 13.19 29.36 20.17
CA HIS A 377 13.26 29.91 18.81
C HIS A 377 11.88 30.16 18.18
N HIS A 378 11.92 30.77 16.99
CA HIS A 378 10.81 30.81 16.03
C HIS A 378 11.18 29.99 14.81
N ASP A 379 10.16 29.41 14.17
CA ASP A 379 10.34 28.70 12.91
C ASP A 379 10.25 29.69 11.75
N SER A 380 11.00 29.40 10.69
CA SER A 380 10.85 30.13 9.43
C SER A 380 9.71 29.55 8.60
N SER A 381 8.49 29.61 9.13
CA SER A 381 7.26 29.10 8.51
C SER A 381 6.07 30.04 8.80
N THR A 382 5.02 29.95 8.00
CA THR A 382 3.72 30.50 8.40
C THR A 382 3.15 29.63 9.51
N TYR A 383 3.14 28.32 9.31
CA TYR A 383 2.80 27.34 10.33
C TYR A 383 3.76 26.14 10.27
N THR A 384 3.98 25.52 11.42
CA THR A 384 4.81 24.33 11.57
C THR A 384 3.93 23.15 11.92
N ILE A 385 4.28 21.98 11.36
CA ILE A 385 3.77 20.70 11.84
C ILE A 385 4.88 19.91 12.53
N ASN A 386 4.49 19.19 13.59
CA ASN A 386 5.37 18.35 14.39
C ASN A 386 4.67 17.04 14.73
N ILE A 387 5.10 15.95 14.08
CA ILE A 387 4.52 14.62 14.27
C ILE A 387 5.43 13.81 15.19
N ALA A 388 4.87 13.27 16.27
CA ALA A 388 5.62 12.34 17.12
C ALA A 388 5.71 10.96 16.46
N LEU A 389 6.94 10.45 16.34
CA LEU A 389 7.21 9.16 15.69
C LEU A 389 7.39 8.02 16.70
N ASN A 390 7.63 8.32 17.98
CA ASN A 390 7.72 7.30 19.02
C ASN A 390 7.21 7.80 20.38
N SER A 391 7.07 6.89 21.34
CA SER A 391 6.26 7.09 22.55
C SER A 391 7.07 7.60 23.74
N PRO A 392 6.62 8.67 24.42
CA PRO A 392 7.15 9.02 25.74
C PRO A 392 6.82 7.91 26.76
N GLY A 393 7.70 7.69 27.73
CA GLY A 393 7.54 6.66 28.76
C GLY A 393 7.98 5.25 28.33
N LYS A 394 7.89 4.93 27.02
CA LYS A 394 8.31 3.65 26.44
C LYS A 394 9.67 3.75 25.75
N ASP A 395 9.82 4.70 24.83
CA ASP A 395 11.01 4.81 23.97
C ASP A 395 11.97 5.91 24.46
N TYR A 396 11.46 6.90 25.19
CA TYR A 396 12.23 7.98 25.81
C TYR A 396 11.55 8.54 27.07
N GLN A 397 12.32 9.28 27.89
CA GLN A 397 11.84 10.00 29.07
C GLN A 397 12.11 11.50 28.94
N GLY A 398 11.25 12.34 29.54
CA GLY A 398 11.30 13.79 29.36
C GLY A 398 10.79 14.20 27.98
N GLY A 399 11.35 15.27 27.42
CA GLY A 399 10.96 15.78 26.10
C GLY A 399 9.64 16.54 26.09
N GLY A 400 9.16 16.81 24.88
CA GLY A 400 7.97 17.63 24.62
C GLY A 400 8.31 18.96 23.94
N CYS A 401 7.32 19.85 23.92
CA CYS A 401 7.43 21.22 23.40
C CYS A 401 6.89 22.19 24.44
N HIS A 402 7.57 23.30 24.67
CA HIS A 402 7.12 24.36 25.58
C HIS A 402 6.96 25.66 24.81
N PHE A 403 5.74 26.21 24.81
CA PHE A 403 5.42 27.50 24.19
C PHE A 403 5.52 28.61 25.25
N LEU A 404 6.63 29.35 25.22
CA LEU A 404 7.05 30.22 26.33
C LEU A 404 6.06 31.34 26.61
N ARG A 405 5.53 31.99 25.56
CA ARG A 405 4.55 33.09 25.68
C ARG A 405 3.29 32.68 26.44
N TYR A 406 2.89 31.41 26.32
CA TYR A 406 1.69 30.88 26.93
C TYR A 406 1.95 30.08 28.22
N LYS A 407 3.23 29.91 28.62
CA LYS A 407 3.65 29.03 29.72
C LYS A 407 3.04 27.63 29.63
N CYS A 408 2.87 27.15 28.40
CA CYS A 408 2.14 25.92 28.10
C CYS A 408 3.07 24.85 27.54
N LYS A 409 3.00 23.65 28.12
CA LYS A 409 3.87 22.52 27.77
C LYS A 409 3.03 21.38 27.22
N VAL A 410 3.50 20.79 26.13
CA VAL A 410 2.97 19.55 25.55
C VAL A 410 4.03 18.46 25.74
N THR A 411 3.87 17.64 26.77
CA THR A 411 4.81 16.56 27.13
C THR A 411 4.30 15.18 26.71
N ASP A 412 2.98 15.00 26.70
CA ASP A 412 2.34 13.69 26.48
C ASP A 412 2.06 13.47 24.99
N MET A 413 3.11 13.58 24.17
CA MET A 413 3.00 13.39 22.73
C MET A 413 2.54 11.96 22.40
N LYS A 414 1.60 11.83 21.46
CA LYS A 414 1.03 10.56 21.01
C LYS A 414 1.64 10.19 19.67
N VAL A 415 2.06 8.94 19.50
CA VAL A 415 2.63 8.45 18.24
C VAL A 415 1.62 8.62 17.12
N GLY A 416 2.09 9.10 15.97
CA GLY A 416 1.25 9.32 14.79
C GLY A 416 0.32 10.53 14.88
N TRP A 417 0.41 11.31 15.97
CA TRP A 417 -0.31 12.58 16.10
C TRP A 417 0.57 13.77 15.73
N MET A 418 -0.04 14.75 15.09
CA MET A 418 0.56 15.98 14.59
C MET A 418 0.14 17.17 15.43
N LEU A 419 1.11 17.88 15.99
CA LEU A 419 0.91 19.27 16.43
C LEU A 419 0.97 20.20 15.22
N MET A 420 0.11 21.22 15.21
CA MET A 420 0.10 22.30 14.23
C MET A 420 0.00 23.64 14.94
N HIS A 421 0.95 24.55 14.69
CA HIS A 421 0.97 25.88 15.30
C HIS A 421 1.59 26.92 14.35
N PRO A 422 1.30 28.23 14.52
CA PRO A 422 2.01 29.29 13.82
C PRO A 422 3.53 29.23 14.06
N GLY A 423 4.35 29.51 13.04
CA GLY A 423 5.82 29.44 13.16
C GLY A 423 6.47 30.73 13.64
N ARG A 424 5.92 31.87 13.22
CA ARG A 424 6.48 33.21 13.46
C ARG A 424 5.69 34.00 14.50
N LEU A 425 6.37 35.00 15.07
CA LEU A 425 5.84 36.06 15.96
C LEU A 425 5.28 35.59 17.31
N THR A 426 4.31 34.68 17.32
CA THR A 426 3.48 34.39 18.50
C THR A 426 3.87 33.11 19.24
N HIS A 427 4.48 32.13 18.56
CA HIS A 427 4.77 30.81 19.16
C HIS A 427 6.27 30.62 19.36
N TYR A 428 6.88 31.50 20.14
CA TYR A 428 8.27 31.32 20.58
C TYR A 428 8.31 30.09 21.49
N HIS A 429 9.03 29.05 21.09
CA HIS A 429 8.94 27.73 21.69
C HIS A 429 10.31 27.06 21.81
N GLU A 430 10.40 26.06 22.70
CA GLU A 430 11.60 25.27 22.94
C GLU A 430 11.29 23.76 22.96
N GLY A 431 12.29 22.96 22.57
CA GLY A 431 12.26 21.51 22.71
C GLY A 431 12.78 21.13 24.10
N LEU A 432 11.90 20.57 24.94
CA LEU A 432 12.25 20.15 26.29
C LEU A 432 13.27 19.00 26.28
N GLU A 433 14.07 18.93 27.33
CA GLU A 433 15.16 17.96 27.45
C GLU A 433 14.68 16.52 27.54
N VAL A 434 15.24 15.67 26.66
CA VAL A 434 15.12 14.21 26.72
C VAL A 434 16.19 13.68 27.68
N THR A 435 15.76 13.06 28.77
CA THR A 435 16.66 12.63 29.85
C THR A 435 17.10 11.16 29.74
N ASN A 436 16.35 10.34 29.00
CA ASN A 436 16.68 8.95 28.73
C ASN A 436 16.05 8.48 27.42
N GLY A 437 16.64 7.46 26.79
CA GLY A 437 16.17 6.90 25.52
C GLY A 437 16.40 7.81 24.32
N THR A 438 15.62 7.63 23.26
CA THR A 438 15.73 8.43 22.03
C THR A 438 14.35 8.85 21.55
N ARG A 439 14.17 10.13 21.27
CA ARG A 439 12.93 10.72 20.75
C ARG A 439 13.09 11.06 19.27
N TYR A 440 12.11 10.66 18.47
CA TYR A 440 12.03 11.02 17.05
C TYR A 440 10.77 11.84 16.77
N ILE A 441 10.92 12.92 16.00
CA ILE A 441 9.81 13.74 15.52
C ILE A 441 10.00 14.11 14.05
N MET A 442 8.92 14.15 13.27
CA MET A 442 8.93 14.67 11.91
C MET A 442 8.44 16.12 11.91
N ILE A 443 9.28 17.03 11.41
CA ILE A 443 9.01 18.47 11.37
C ILE A 443 8.82 18.91 9.92
N SER A 444 7.89 19.84 9.70
CA SER A 444 7.84 20.60 8.44
C SER A 444 7.52 22.06 8.67
N PHE A 445 8.33 22.93 8.06
CA PHE A 445 8.13 24.37 8.04
C PHE A 445 7.34 24.74 6.79
N VAL A 446 6.03 24.91 6.97
CA VAL A 446 5.10 25.11 5.86
C VAL A 446 4.85 26.59 5.60
N ASP A 447 4.89 26.94 4.32
CA ASP A 447 4.74 28.28 3.76
C ASP A 447 5.73 29.30 4.39
N PRO A 448 7.05 29.09 4.20
CA PRO A 448 8.13 29.91 4.76
C PRO A 448 8.20 31.36 4.27
#